data_AF-A0A235FF97-F1
#
_entry.id   AF-A0A235FF97-F1
#
_cell.length_a   1.000
_cell.length_b   1.000
_cell.length_c   1.000
_cell.angle_alpha   90.00
_cell.angle_beta   90.00
_cell.angle_gamma   90.00
#
_symmetry.space_group_name_H-M   'P 1'
#
loop_
_entity.id
_entity.type
_entity.pdbx_description
1 polymer ?
#
loop_
_entity_poly.entity_id
_entity_poly.type
_entity_poly.pdbx_seq_one_letter_code
_entity_poly.pdbx_strand_id
1 'polypeptide(L)'
;MVTNVSEVEQLKSEIEELKKKLKESERLISDISVPMIHSILPETALVPITGHLYPERYEMITSKIVKLSAADNITNIVIDFSGIGADEIGDIDNFGQGIKTLTSSLSLMGVQAIFTGFSPFVSMQLVTSGLTEMKDIRAFTSFRAALAELMKEKKLKFQTQD
;
A
#
# COMPACT_ATOMS: atom_id res chain seq x y z
N MET A 1 19.44 -38.85 34.99
CA MET A 1 19.43 -37.37 34.95
C MET A 1 20.17 -36.77 33.74
N VAL A 2 20.90 -37.56 32.93
CA VAL A 2 21.69 -37.04 31.79
C VAL A 2 20.87 -36.88 30.49
N THR A 3 19.75 -37.58 30.36
CA THR A 3 18.88 -37.56 29.17
C THR A 3 18.19 -36.21 28.92
N ASN A 4 17.98 -35.42 29.97
CA ASN A 4 17.20 -34.17 29.91
C ASN A 4 18.01 -32.98 29.34
N VAL A 5 19.34 -33.03 29.42
CA VAL A 5 20.21 -31.94 28.92
C VAL A 5 20.42 -32.05 27.42
N SER A 6 20.58 -33.26 26.84
CA SER A 6 20.76 -33.38 25.39
C SER A 6 19.48 -33.05 24.61
N GLU A 7 18.32 -33.40 25.16
CA GLU A 7 17.00 -33.06 24.60
C GLU A 7 16.75 -31.55 24.64
N VAL A 8 17.06 -30.88 25.75
CA VAL A 8 16.94 -29.42 25.86
C VAL A 8 17.88 -28.71 24.88
N GLU A 9 19.09 -29.22 24.69
CA GLU A 9 20.05 -28.65 23.75
C GLU A 9 19.59 -28.83 22.29
N GLN A 10 19.01 -29.99 21.94
CA GLN A 10 18.42 -30.22 20.63
C GLN A 10 17.21 -29.32 20.37
N LEU A 11 16.29 -29.20 21.34
CA LEU A 11 15.12 -28.31 21.22
C LEU A 11 15.52 -26.85 21.08
N LYS A 12 16.56 -26.39 21.79
CA LYS A 12 17.09 -25.02 21.62
C LYS A 12 17.63 -24.80 20.21
N SER A 13 18.40 -25.76 19.68
CA SER A 13 18.92 -25.68 18.30
C SER A 13 17.79 -25.62 17.28
N GLU A 14 16.75 -26.44 17.46
CA GLU A 14 15.59 -26.49 16.56
C GLU A 14 14.76 -25.20 16.62
N ILE A 15 14.54 -24.64 17.82
CA ILE A 15 13.89 -23.33 17.99
C ILE A 15 14.67 -22.22 17.27
N GLU A 16 16.01 -22.23 17.36
CA GLU A 16 16.84 -21.22 16.73
C GLU A 16 16.79 -21.32 15.19
N GLU A 17 16.78 -22.56 14.66
CA GLU A 17 16.61 -22.79 13.23
C GLU A 17 15.22 -22.37 12.73
N LEU A 18 14.16 -22.68 13.48
CA LEU A 18 12.80 -22.27 13.17
C LEU A 18 12.64 -20.74 13.20
N LYS A 19 13.24 -20.06 14.18
CA LYS A 19 13.26 -18.58 14.23
C LYS A 19 13.98 -17.99 13.03
N LYS A 20 15.10 -18.58 12.59
CA LYS A 20 15.83 -18.14 11.41
C LYS A 20 14.99 -18.30 10.13
N LYS A 21 14.35 -19.47 9.95
CA LYS A 21 13.43 -19.73 8.82
C LYS A 21 12.23 -18.79 8.84
N LEU A 22 11.66 -18.52 10.01
CA LEU A 22 10.56 -17.56 10.16
C LEU A 22 10.98 -16.17 9.72
N LYS A 23 12.11 -15.68 10.23
CA LYS A 23 12.66 -14.35 9.87
C LYS A 23 12.98 -14.23 8.37
N GLU A 24 13.49 -15.30 7.76
CA GLU A 24 13.75 -15.34 6.33
C GLU A 24 12.46 -15.33 5.51
N SER A 25 11.44 -16.08 5.93
CA SER A 25 10.10 -16.06 5.33
C SER A 25 9.44 -14.69 5.46
N GLU A 26 9.48 -14.07 6.65
CA GLU A 26 8.99 -12.72 6.90
C GLU A 26 9.67 -11.68 6.00
N ARG A 27 11.00 -11.80 5.80
CA ARG A 27 11.74 -10.93 4.88
C ARG A 27 11.30 -11.13 3.43
N LEU A 28 11.18 -12.37 2.96
CA LEU A 28 10.74 -12.66 1.59
C LEU A 28 9.33 -12.11 1.33
N ILE A 29 8.42 -12.28 2.29
CA ILE A 29 7.06 -11.71 2.23
C ILE A 29 7.13 -10.17 2.21
N SER A 30 7.98 -9.58 3.05
CA SER A 30 8.18 -8.12 3.11
C SER A 30 8.71 -7.55 1.81
N ASP A 31 9.65 -8.21 1.13
CA ASP A 31 10.22 -7.74 -0.14
C ASP A 31 9.16 -7.78 -1.28
N ILE A 32 8.24 -8.73 -1.27
CA ILE A 32 7.16 -8.91 -2.28
C ILE A 32 5.91 -8.04 -1.99
N SER A 33 5.77 -7.52 -0.77
CA SER A 33 4.50 -7.08 -0.16
C SER A 33 3.69 -5.96 -0.81
N VAL A 34 4.22 -5.26 -1.83
CA VAL A 34 3.51 -4.16 -2.52
C VAL A 34 3.84 -4.21 -4.00
N PRO A 35 2.98 -4.82 -4.84
CA PRO A 35 3.20 -4.83 -6.28
C PRO A 35 2.99 -3.42 -6.84
N MET A 36 3.90 -2.97 -7.69
CA MET A 36 3.69 -1.77 -8.53
C MET A 36 3.46 -2.22 -9.96
N ILE A 37 2.30 -1.87 -10.50
CA ILE A 37 1.87 -2.28 -11.83
C ILE A 37 1.82 -1.02 -12.70
N HIS A 38 2.58 -1.02 -13.80
CA HIS A 38 2.49 0.06 -14.79
C HIS A 38 1.12 0.04 -15.45
N SER A 39 0.47 1.20 -15.52
CA SER A 39 -0.82 1.34 -16.19
C SER A 39 -0.62 1.42 -17.70
N ILE A 40 -1.68 1.08 -18.43
CA ILE A 40 -1.82 1.39 -19.85
C ILE A 40 -1.89 2.91 -20.13
N LEU A 41 -2.17 3.73 -19.10
CA LEU A 41 -2.12 5.18 -19.21
C LEU A 41 -0.69 5.68 -19.04
N PRO A 42 -0.23 6.65 -19.86
CA PRO A 42 1.10 7.22 -19.75
C PRO A 42 1.38 7.76 -18.35
N GLU A 43 2.59 7.50 -17.86
CA GLU A 43 3.12 8.03 -16.59
C GLU A 43 2.23 7.71 -15.38
N THR A 44 1.52 6.58 -15.43
CA THR A 44 0.56 6.18 -14.41
C THR A 44 0.91 4.79 -13.89
N ALA A 45 0.91 4.62 -12.57
CA ALA A 45 1.08 3.32 -11.92
C ALA A 45 -0.10 2.99 -11.01
N LEU A 46 -0.34 1.69 -10.82
CA LEU A 46 -1.30 1.13 -9.89
C LEU A 46 -0.56 0.39 -8.78
N VAL A 47 -0.98 0.64 -7.55
CA VAL A 47 -0.47 -0.03 -6.35
C VAL A 47 -1.67 -0.62 -5.60
N PRO A 48 -1.99 -1.91 -5.80
CA PRO A 48 -3.03 -2.56 -5.02
C PRO A 48 -2.48 -2.93 -3.64
N ILE A 49 -3.23 -2.54 -2.61
CA ILE A 49 -2.94 -2.83 -1.22
C ILE A 49 -3.97 -3.86 -0.75
N THR A 50 -3.48 -4.97 -0.19
CA THR A 50 -4.34 -6.10 0.24
C THR A 50 -3.94 -6.63 1.60
N GLY A 51 -4.91 -7.11 2.38
CA GLY A 51 -4.69 -7.71 3.71
C GLY A 51 -4.37 -6.68 4.79
N HIS A 52 -3.97 -7.16 5.97
CA HIS A 52 -3.90 -6.33 7.18
C HIS A 52 -2.93 -5.15 7.14
N LEU A 53 -3.41 -3.98 7.52
CA LEU A 53 -2.69 -2.73 7.58
C LEU A 53 -2.39 -2.36 9.05
N TYR A 54 -1.17 -2.66 9.46
CA TYR A 54 -0.59 -2.26 10.75
C TYR A 54 0.39 -1.09 10.57
N PRO A 55 0.71 -0.32 11.63
CA PRO A 55 1.62 0.82 11.58
C PRO A 55 2.90 0.62 10.77
N GLU A 56 3.63 -0.47 11.02
CA GLU A 56 4.89 -0.81 10.37
C GLU A 56 4.70 -1.04 8.87
N ARG A 57 3.53 -1.60 8.48
CA ARG A 57 3.21 -1.85 7.09
C ARG A 57 2.95 -0.56 6.33
N TYR A 58 2.36 0.47 6.96
CA TYR A 58 2.17 1.78 6.32
C TYR A 58 3.50 2.44 5.98
N GLU A 59 4.45 2.43 6.92
CA GLU A 59 5.77 3.02 6.71
C GLU A 59 6.50 2.32 5.56
N MET A 60 6.44 0.99 5.53
CA MET A 60 7.02 0.19 4.47
C MET A 60 6.37 0.50 3.10
N ILE A 61 5.04 0.52 3.02
CA ILE A 61 4.29 0.86 1.79
C ILE A 61 4.69 2.25 1.32
N THR A 62 4.64 3.24 2.21
CA THR A 62 4.96 4.64 1.92
C THR A 62 6.39 4.76 1.39
N SER A 63 7.37 4.14 2.06
CA SER A 63 8.76 4.16 1.64
C SER A 63 8.95 3.54 0.25
N LYS A 64 8.30 2.42 -0.04
CA LYS A 64 8.37 1.76 -1.35
C LYS A 64 7.75 2.63 -2.45
N ILE A 65 6.54 3.15 -2.23
CA ILE A 65 5.87 4.00 -3.22
C ILE A 65 6.73 5.21 -3.54
N VAL A 66 7.23 5.93 -2.53
CA VAL A 66 8.08 7.12 -2.72
C VAL A 66 9.37 6.77 -3.49
N LYS A 67 10.06 5.68 -3.13
CA LYS A 67 11.30 5.27 -3.82
C LYS A 67 11.06 4.91 -5.28
N LEU A 68 10.00 4.16 -5.57
CA LEU A 68 9.68 3.74 -6.93
C LEU A 68 9.21 4.94 -7.77
N SER A 69 8.44 5.86 -7.19
CA SER A 69 8.01 7.10 -7.84
C SER A 69 9.18 7.99 -8.27
N ALA A 70 10.31 7.93 -7.55
CA ALA A 70 11.50 8.70 -7.89
C ALA A 70 12.34 8.06 -9.02
N ALA A 71 12.24 6.75 -9.20
CA ALA A 71 13.03 6.00 -10.18
C ALA A 71 12.39 5.99 -11.57
N ASP A 72 11.06 6.06 -11.63
CA ASP A 72 10.28 5.98 -12.86
C ASP A 72 9.70 7.34 -13.24
N ASN A 73 9.39 7.55 -14.53
CA ASN A 73 8.75 8.78 -15.02
C ASN A 73 7.23 8.78 -14.73
N ILE A 74 6.86 8.47 -13.48
CA ILE A 74 5.47 8.36 -13.01
C ILE A 74 5.02 9.71 -12.48
N THR A 75 3.91 10.23 -13.00
CA THR A 75 3.28 11.48 -12.54
C THR A 75 1.95 11.22 -11.82
N ASN A 76 1.40 10.01 -11.93
CA ASN A 76 0.12 9.62 -11.33
C ASN A 76 0.23 8.24 -10.68
N ILE A 77 -0.16 8.11 -9.41
CA ILE A 77 -0.19 6.83 -8.71
C ILE A 77 -1.60 6.57 -8.19
N VAL A 78 -2.20 5.49 -8.65
CA VAL A 78 -3.48 5.00 -8.16
C VAL A 78 -3.22 3.94 -7.10
N ILE A 79 -3.64 4.22 -5.86
CA ILE A 79 -3.49 3.32 -4.71
C ILE A 79 -4.86 2.70 -4.44
N ASP A 80 -4.96 1.39 -4.59
CA ASP A 80 -6.23 0.67 -4.45
C ASP A 80 -6.32 -0.06 -3.12
N PHE A 81 -7.33 0.30 -2.33
CA PHE A 81 -7.65 -0.26 -1.02
C PHE A 81 -8.85 -1.22 -1.09
N SER A 82 -9.31 -1.61 -2.28
CA SER A 82 -10.46 -2.50 -2.47
C SER A 82 -10.29 -3.87 -1.80
N GLY A 83 -9.06 -4.31 -1.56
CA GLY A 83 -8.72 -5.57 -0.90
C GLY A 83 -8.49 -5.47 0.60
N ILE A 84 -9.01 -4.42 1.27
CA ILE A 84 -8.85 -4.20 2.71
C ILE A 84 -10.18 -3.92 3.39
N GLY A 85 -10.53 -4.79 4.33
CA GLY A 85 -11.64 -4.65 5.25
C GLY A 85 -11.39 -3.62 6.35
N ALA A 86 -12.45 -3.10 6.96
CA ALA A 86 -12.34 -2.15 8.06
C ALA A 86 -11.67 -2.76 9.31
N ASP A 87 -11.93 -4.04 9.55
CA ASP A 87 -11.35 -4.87 10.61
C ASP A 87 -9.87 -5.22 10.35
N GLU A 88 -9.41 -5.06 9.11
CA GLU A 88 -8.02 -5.31 8.73
C GLU A 88 -7.13 -4.07 8.92
N ILE A 89 -7.70 -2.92 9.27
CA ILE A 89 -6.98 -1.69 9.60
C ILE A 89 -6.77 -1.65 11.11
N GLY A 90 -5.55 -1.91 11.56
CA GLY A 90 -5.24 -2.03 12.99
C GLY A 90 -5.35 -0.72 13.77
N ASP A 91 -5.05 0.41 13.11
CA ASP A 91 -5.13 1.75 13.69
C ASP A 91 -5.54 2.75 12.60
N ILE A 92 -6.77 3.25 12.72
CA ILE A 92 -7.41 4.09 11.69
C ILE A 92 -6.91 5.54 11.71
N ASP A 93 -6.49 6.05 12.87
CA ASP A 93 -5.97 7.40 13.01
C ASP A 93 -4.56 7.48 12.40
N ASN A 94 -3.72 6.51 12.73
CA ASN A 94 -2.41 6.38 12.12
C ASN A 94 -2.48 6.09 10.61
N PHE A 95 -3.52 5.36 10.16
CA PHE A 95 -3.77 5.18 8.73
C PHE A 95 -4.02 6.53 8.04
N GLY A 96 -4.92 7.35 8.58
CA GLY A 96 -5.20 8.68 8.02
C GLY A 96 -3.97 9.58 7.98
N GLN A 97 -3.17 9.58 9.05
CA GLN A 97 -1.91 10.33 9.09
C GLN A 97 -0.89 9.81 8.06
N GLY A 98 -0.82 8.49 7.86
CA GLY A 98 -0.01 7.87 6.81
C GLY A 98 -0.41 8.30 5.40
N ILE A 99 -1.71 8.32 5.09
CA ILE A 99 -2.24 8.83 3.83
C ILE A 99 -1.84 10.30 3.61
N LYS A 100 -1.91 11.13 4.65
CA LYS A 100 -1.51 12.54 4.60
C LYS A 100 -0.03 12.70 4.29
N THR A 101 0.83 11.94 4.97
CA THR A 101 2.28 11.94 4.76
C THR A 101 2.62 11.50 3.34
N LEU A 102 2.07 10.36 2.89
CA LEU A 102 2.30 9.84 1.55
C LEU A 102 1.88 10.84 0.46
N THR A 103 0.67 11.40 0.57
CA THR A 103 0.17 12.38 -0.40
C THR A 103 1.06 13.62 -0.47
N SER A 104 1.48 14.13 0.69
CA SER A 104 2.36 15.30 0.75
C SER A 104 3.74 15.02 0.14
N SER A 105 4.33 13.86 0.45
CA SER A 105 5.61 13.45 -0.13
C SER A 105 5.55 13.33 -1.65
N LEU A 106 4.52 12.67 -2.17
CA LEU A 106 4.33 12.52 -3.62
C LEU A 106 4.07 13.87 -4.30
N SER A 107 3.25 14.73 -3.69
CA SER A 107 2.98 16.06 -4.23
C SER A 107 4.25 16.92 -4.34
N LEU A 108 5.17 16.83 -3.37
CA LEU A 108 6.46 17.53 -3.43
C LEU A 108 7.35 17.02 -4.57
N MET A 109 7.15 15.78 -5.01
CA MET A 109 7.85 15.18 -6.15
C MET A 109 7.14 15.45 -7.49
N GLY A 110 6.03 16.18 -7.50
CA GLY A 110 5.21 16.39 -8.69
C GLY A 110 4.38 15.16 -9.09
N VAL A 111 4.22 14.20 -8.17
CA VAL A 111 3.44 12.97 -8.39
C VAL A 111 2.09 13.10 -7.70
N GLN A 112 1.01 12.85 -8.43
CA GLN A 112 -0.33 12.90 -7.89
C GLN A 112 -0.77 11.55 -7.33
N ALA A 113 -1.09 11.51 -6.04
CA ALA A 113 -1.72 10.35 -5.41
C ALA A 113 -3.24 10.34 -5.66
N ILE A 114 -3.77 9.19 -6.07
CA ILE A 114 -5.19 8.96 -6.31
C ILE A 114 -5.60 7.70 -5.54
N PHE A 115 -6.62 7.81 -4.72
CA PHE A 115 -7.08 6.70 -3.87
C PHE A 115 -8.30 6.02 -4.47
N THR A 116 -8.37 4.70 -4.36
CA THR A 116 -9.55 3.94 -4.80
C THR A 116 -9.92 2.85 -3.80
N GLY A 117 -11.17 2.41 -3.84
CA GLY A 117 -11.61 1.23 -3.10
C GLY A 117 -11.83 1.43 -1.61
N PHE A 118 -11.84 2.66 -1.09
CA PHE A 118 -12.26 2.90 0.29
C PHE A 118 -13.71 2.46 0.50
N SER A 119 -13.94 1.63 1.50
CA SER A 119 -15.30 1.28 1.90
C SER A 119 -16.01 2.50 2.53
N PRO A 120 -17.36 2.52 2.56
CA PRO A 120 -18.10 3.62 3.20
C PRO A 120 -17.70 3.84 4.66
N PHE A 121 -17.47 2.76 5.41
CA PHE A 121 -17.04 2.84 6.80
C PHE A 121 -15.64 3.46 6.93
N VAL A 122 -14.67 2.95 6.16
CA VAL A 122 -13.29 3.48 6.16
C VAL A 122 -13.28 4.96 5.75
N SER A 123 -14.08 5.33 4.76
CA SER A 123 -14.23 6.73 4.32
C SER A 123 -14.71 7.63 5.47
N MET A 124 -15.72 7.19 6.23
CA MET A 124 -16.25 7.94 7.37
C MET A 124 -15.22 8.08 8.50
N GLN A 125 -14.45 7.02 8.76
CA GLN A 125 -13.41 7.06 9.79
C GLN A 125 -12.26 7.99 9.41
N LEU A 126 -11.79 7.92 8.16
CA LEU A 126 -10.76 8.81 7.63
C LEU A 126 -11.17 10.29 7.71
N VAL A 127 -12.44 10.62 7.45
CA VAL A 127 -12.94 11.98 7.66
C VAL A 127 -12.80 12.40 9.12
N THR A 128 -13.13 11.50 10.05
CA THR A 128 -13.08 11.74 11.49
C THR A 128 -11.64 11.92 11.99
N SER A 129 -10.66 11.24 11.38
CA SER A 129 -9.23 11.36 11.70
C SER A 129 -8.59 12.66 11.16
N GLY A 130 -9.38 13.61 10.64
CA GLY A 130 -8.91 14.90 10.12
C GLY A 130 -8.39 14.86 8.68
N LEU A 131 -8.63 13.78 7.93
CA LEU A 131 -8.18 13.67 6.54
C LEU A 131 -8.85 14.71 5.62
N THR A 132 -10.05 15.19 5.97
CA THR A 132 -10.77 16.23 5.21
C THR A 132 -10.13 17.62 5.27
N GLU A 133 -9.13 17.83 6.12
CA GLU A 133 -8.31 19.05 6.07
C GLU A 133 -7.43 19.11 4.81
N MET A 134 -7.27 17.98 4.11
CA MET A 134 -6.55 17.91 2.86
C MET A 134 -7.45 18.40 1.72
N LYS A 135 -7.13 19.59 1.19
CA LYS A 135 -7.87 20.19 0.07
C LYS A 135 -7.84 19.35 -1.21
N ASP A 136 -6.87 18.46 -1.36
CA ASP A 136 -6.55 17.81 -2.64
C ASP A 136 -6.63 16.28 -2.60
N ILE A 137 -7.42 15.70 -1.69
CA ILE A 137 -7.68 14.26 -1.76
C ILE A 137 -8.51 13.94 -3.00
N ARG A 138 -7.90 13.20 -3.93
CA ARG A 138 -8.59 12.57 -5.06
C ARG A 138 -8.87 11.13 -4.72
N ALA A 139 -10.15 10.80 -4.56
CA ALA A 139 -10.60 9.44 -4.30
C ALA A 139 -11.73 9.04 -5.26
N PHE A 140 -11.75 7.78 -5.68
CA PHE A 140 -12.80 7.20 -6.52
C PHE A 140 -13.27 5.86 -5.98
N THR A 141 -14.48 5.46 -6.34
CA THR A 141 -15.06 4.18 -5.87
C THR A 141 -14.34 2.95 -6.42
N SER A 142 -13.62 3.07 -7.53
CA SER A 142 -12.91 1.95 -8.16
C SER A 142 -11.74 2.43 -9.02
N PHE A 143 -10.79 1.52 -9.25
CA PHE A 143 -9.71 1.74 -10.22
C PHE A 143 -10.22 2.16 -11.60
N ARG A 144 -11.31 1.53 -12.09
CA ARG A 144 -11.94 1.89 -13.37
C ARG A 144 -12.39 3.35 -13.40
N ALA A 145 -13.01 3.84 -12.33
CA ALA A 145 -13.47 5.23 -12.25
C ALA A 145 -12.29 6.22 -12.24
N ALA A 146 -11.22 5.90 -11.49
CA ALA A 146 -9.99 6.70 -11.49
C ALA A 146 -9.35 6.77 -12.88
N LEU A 147 -9.20 5.62 -13.56
CA LEU A 147 -8.67 5.59 -14.93
C LEU A 147 -9.53 6.38 -15.91
N ALA A 148 -10.86 6.25 -15.82
CA ALA A 148 -11.76 7.00 -16.70
C ALA A 148 -11.59 8.51 -16.54
N GLU A 149 -11.34 9.00 -15.32
CA GLU A 149 -11.09 10.42 -15.07
C GLU A 149 -9.71 10.85 -15.57
N LEU A 150 -8.66 10.07 -15.28
CA LEU A 150 -7.31 10.33 -15.80
C LEU A 150 -7.26 10.36 -17.33
N MET A 151 -8.02 9.51 -18.00
CA MET A 151 -8.15 9.52 -19.46
C MET A 151 -8.73 10.82 -19.98
N LYS A 152 -9.78 11.36 -19.33
CA LYS A 152 -10.37 12.66 -19.72
C LYS A 152 -9.36 13.78 -19.53
N GLU A 153 -8.66 13.82 -18.41
CA GLU A 153 -7.65 14.83 -18.09
C GLU A 153 -6.49 14.82 -19.10
N LYS A 154 -6.01 13.62 -19.44
CA LYS A 154 -4.96 13.42 -20.45
C LYS A 154 -5.49 13.49 -21.90
N LYS A 155 -6.80 13.73 -22.10
CA LYS A 155 -7.48 13.77 -23.41
C LYS A 155 -7.25 12.51 -24.26
N LEU A 156 -7.18 11.37 -23.60
CA LEU A 156 -6.96 10.06 -24.21
C LEU A 156 -8.30 9.38 -24.55
N LYS A 157 -8.32 8.63 -25.64
CA LYS A 157 -9.43 7.75 -26.01
C LYS A 157 -8.88 6.37 -26.35
N PHE A 158 -9.59 5.33 -25.95
CA PHE A 158 -9.33 4.00 -26.49
C PHE A 158 -9.67 4.00 -27.98
N GLN A 159 -8.75 3.54 -28.81
CA GLN A 159 -9.06 3.21 -30.19
C GLN A 159 -9.63 1.79 -30.19
N THR A 160 -10.87 1.64 -30.64
CA THR A 160 -11.38 0.33 -31.07
C THR A 160 -10.68 -0.01 -32.39
N GLN A 161 -9.99 -1.14 -32.43
CA GLN A 161 -9.60 -1.73 -33.71
C GLN A 161 -10.86 -2.38 -34.29
N ASP A 162 -11.33 -1.82 -35.41
CA ASP A 162 -12.30 -2.47 -36.29
C ASP A 162 -11.62 -3.62 -37.07
#